data_AF-X0UIT7-F1
#
_entry.id   AF-X0UIT7-F1
#
_cell.length_a   1.000
_cell.length_b   1.000
_cell.length_c   1.000
_cell.angle_alpha   90.00
_cell.angle_beta   90.00
_cell.angle_gamma   90.00
#
_symmetry.space_group_name_H-M   'P 1'
#
loop_
_entity.id
_entity.type
_entity.pdbx_description
1 polymer ?
#
loop_
_entity_poly.entity_id
_entity_poly.type
_entity_poly.pdbx_seq_one_letter_code
_entity_poly.pdbx_strand_id
1 'polypeptide(L)'
;MKYFVFICFAGLLTCNGNLSAQDSTPPKKTSQLLRYKFSSGETISADVSHRAITETTINGTTQHVETATDSIKSWKIIGVDKDGSATLEHLVDHVKMMTRTSGMETVRWDSDSPETPPEGYGGVQLGLGKPLSKLTIDSCGRIINRKNFFPSPPSNTGDLMVVPLPDAPVTVGTIWTVPDTVVVDLPGGKRKSVRTRLRYQVSKLDEDLAIIKVDTTVLTPIHDTQTESRLLERIWSGQITFDIGRGCVLKRSVSVDRRVVGFHGPASSIRYKASRKEQLVSE
;
A
#
# COMPACT_ATOMS: atom_id res chain seq x y z
N MET A 1 -35.82 64.05 -24.97
CA MET A 1 -35.34 65.03 -23.99
C MET A 1 -33.82 64.96 -23.95
N LYS A 2 -33.15 66.01 -24.45
CA LYS A 2 -31.73 66.42 -24.28
C LYS A 2 -30.64 65.34 -24.53
N TYR A 3 -30.09 65.24 -25.74
CA TYR A 3 -28.83 65.87 -26.19
C TYR A 3 -27.68 65.81 -25.17
N PHE A 4 -26.59 65.11 -25.49
CA PHE A 4 -25.29 65.75 -25.64
C PHE A 4 -24.31 64.88 -26.45
N VAL A 5 -23.93 65.42 -27.59
CA VAL A 5 -22.81 65.03 -28.45
C VAL A 5 -21.53 65.56 -27.79
N PHE A 6 -20.48 64.75 -27.73
CA PHE A 6 -19.12 65.27 -27.64
C PHE A 6 -18.22 64.53 -28.63
N ILE A 7 -17.93 65.23 -29.73
CA ILE A 7 -16.84 64.93 -30.64
C ILE A 7 -15.62 65.67 -30.07
N CYS A 8 -14.54 64.95 -29.81
CA CYS A 8 -13.20 65.53 -29.75
C CYS A 8 -12.25 64.70 -30.61
N PHE A 9 -11.45 65.44 -31.38
CA PHE A 9 -10.66 65.03 -32.52
C PHE A 9 -9.20 64.84 -32.12
N ALA A 10 -8.52 63.96 -32.86
CA ALA A 10 -7.07 63.87 -33.10
C ALA A 10 -6.09 63.46 -31.98
N GLY A 11 -5.37 62.38 -32.28
CA GLY A 11 -4.11 61.99 -31.66
C GLY A 11 -3.58 60.71 -32.29
N LEU A 12 -3.00 60.79 -33.49
CA LEU A 12 -2.21 59.72 -34.09
C LEU A 12 -1.08 59.33 -33.14
N LEU A 13 -1.05 58.07 -32.70
CA LEU A 13 0.20 57.36 -32.42
C LEU A 13 0.10 55.97 -33.04
N THR A 14 0.75 55.83 -34.19
CA THR A 14 1.06 54.55 -34.82
C THR A 14 2.15 53.87 -33.99
N CYS A 15 1.77 53.06 -33.01
CA CYS A 15 2.66 52.03 -32.49
C CYS A 15 2.39 50.74 -33.28
N ASN A 16 3.22 50.49 -34.28
CA ASN A 16 3.41 49.17 -34.88
C ASN A 16 3.99 48.23 -33.81
N GLY A 17 3.13 47.73 -32.93
CA GLY A 17 3.43 46.60 -32.07
C GLY A 17 3.14 45.32 -32.84
N ASN A 18 4.16 44.74 -33.46
CA ASN A 18 4.12 43.32 -33.80
C ASN A 18 3.95 42.54 -32.50
N LEU A 19 2.71 42.23 -32.15
CA LEU A 19 2.39 41.22 -31.14
C LEU A 19 2.81 39.88 -31.74
N SER A 20 4.07 39.53 -31.55
CA SER A 20 4.52 38.15 -31.70
C SER A 20 3.77 37.36 -30.63
N ALA A 21 2.73 36.63 -31.05
CA ALA A 21 2.14 35.59 -30.23
C ALA A 21 3.25 34.59 -29.97
N GLN A 22 3.86 34.70 -28.79
CA GLN A 22 4.82 33.74 -28.31
C GLN A 22 4.04 32.43 -28.18
N ASP A 23 4.26 31.50 -29.11
CA ASP A 23 3.80 30.13 -29.02
C ASP A 23 4.40 29.54 -27.74
N SER A 24 3.72 29.76 -26.61
CA SER A 24 4.00 29.08 -25.37
C SER A 24 3.57 27.63 -25.60
N THR A 25 4.51 26.83 -26.09
CA THR A 25 4.34 25.38 -26.13
C THR A 25 3.98 24.96 -24.70
N PRO A 26 2.77 24.42 -24.44
CA PRO A 26 2.40 24.04 -23.09
C PRO A 26 3.47 23.09 -22.56
N PRO A 27 3.92 23.25 -21.30
CA PRO A 27 5.02 22.46 -20.76
C PRO A 27 4.72 20.98 -20.99
N LYS A 28 5.62 20.32 -21.72
CA LYS A 28 5.49 18.90 -22.07
C LYS A 28 5.40 18.13 -20.76
N LYS A 29 4.21 17.62 -20.44
CA LYS A 29 4.00 16.82 -19.23
C LYS A 29 4.89 15.58 -19.33
N THR A 30 5.81 15.43 -18.37
CA THR A 30 6.61 14.21 -18.22
C THR A 30 5.66 13.03 -18.12
N SER A 31 5.82 12.09 -19.04
CA SER A 31 5.01 10.87 -19.15
C SER A 31 5.94 9.67 -19.08
N GLN A 32 5.64 8.72 -18.21
CA GLN A 32 6.49 7.56 -17.95
C GLN A 32 5.69 6.26 -17.98
N LEU A 33 6.30 5.19 -18.48
CA LEU A 33 5.71 3.86 -18.40
C LEU A 33 6.27 3.13 -17.18
N LEU A 34 5.41 2.79 -16.22
CA LEU A 34 5.81 2.06 -15.02
C LEU A 34 5.74 0.56 -15.28
N ARG A 35 6.87 -0.14 -15.21
CA ARG A 35 6.96 -1.60 -15.36
C ARG A 35 7.99 -2.18 -14.44
N TYR A 36 7.73 -3.40 -13.97
CA TYR A 36 8.77 -4.21 -13.38
C TYR A 36 9.79 -4.62 -14.44
N LYS A 37 11.07 -4.55 -14.11
CA LYS A 37 12.18 -4.87 -15.02
C LYS A 37 13.12 -5.86 -14.37
N PHE A 38 12.58 -7.01 -14.03
CA PHE A 38 13.32 -8.03 -13.31
C PHE A 38 14.34 -8.76 -14.17
N SER A 39 15.35 -9.29 -13.52
CA SER A 39 16.41 -10.12 -14.11
C SER A 39 16.37 -11.52 -13.51
N SER A 40 16.50 -12.54 -14.37
CA SER A 40 16.57 -13.93 -13.90
C SER A 40 17.76 -14.14 -12.96
N GLY A 41 17.52 -14.74 -11.80
CA GLY A 41 18.53 -15.00 -10.77
C GLY A 41 18.76 -13.83 -9.81
N GLU A 42 18.18 -12.66 -10.03
CA GLU A 42 18.32 -11.55 -9.09
C GLU A 42 17.56 -11.84 -7.79
N THR A 43 18.01 -11.20 -6.71
CA THR A 43 17.29 -11.20 -5.43
C THR A 43 16.98 -9.78 -5.01
N ILE A 44 15.72 -9.52 -4.67
CA ILE A 44 15.25 -8.22 -4.21
C ILE A 44 14.93 -8.36 -2.73
N SER A 45 15.71 -7.71 -1.88
CA SER A 45 15.53 -7.75 -0.43
C SER A 45 15.02 -6.42 0.11
N ALA A 46 14.17 -6.46 1.12
CA ALA A 46 13.63 -5.28 1.75
C ALA A 46 13.55 -5.43 3.28
N ASP A 47 13.97 -4.38 3.98
CA ASP A 47 13.70 -4.17 5.39
C ASP A 47 12.23 -3.80 5.57
N VAL A 48 11.53 -4.54 6.42
CA VAL A 48 10.12 -4.30 6.74
C VAL A 48 9.95 -4.11 8.22
N SER A 49 9.38 -2.97 8.61
CA SER A 49 8.91 -2.73 9.98
C SER A 49 7.39 -2.65 10.00
N HIS A 50 6.77 -3.32 10.95
CA HIS A 50 5.34 -3.26 11.23
C HIS A 50 5.14 -2.96 12.72
N ARG A 51 4.30 -1.99 13.02
CA ARG A 51 3.93 -1.58 14.38
C ARG A 51 2.42 -1.49 14.44
N ALA A 52 1.79 -2.15 15.40
CA ALA A 52 0.35 -2.10 15.58
C ALA A 52 -0.03 -2.01 17.06
N ILE A 53 -1.11 -1.29 17.33
CA ILE A 53 -1.74 -1.19 18.64
C ILE A 53 -3.24 -1.40 18.43
N THR A 54 -3.79 -2.34 19.18
CA THR A 54 -5.23 -2.56 19.30
C THR A 54 -5.65 -2.18 20.71
N GLU A 55 -6.57 -1.22 20.83
CA GLU A 55 -7.20 -0.84 22.09
C GLU A 55 -8.64 -1.32 22.06
N THR A 56 -9.03 -2.18 23.01
CA THR A 56 -10.40 -2.66 23.12
C THR A 56 -10.95 -2.31 24.49
N THR A 57 -12.07 -1.60 24.51
CA THR A 57 -12.82 -1.28 25.73
C THR A 57 -14.17 -1.99 25.68
N ILE A 58 -14.52 -2.72 26.74
CA ILE A 58 -15.84 -3.33 26.93
C ILE A 58 -16.25 -3.10 28.38
N ASN A 59 -17.42 -2.51 28.60
CA ASN A 59 -18.00 -2.26 29.93
C ASN A 59 -17.03 -1.59 30.92
N GLY A 60 -16.27 -0.60 30.44
CA GLY A 60 -15.32 0.18 31.24
C GLY A 60 -13.94 -0.47 31.43
N THR A 61 -13.76 -1.73 31.04
CA THR A 61 -12.44 -2.40 31.05
C THR A 61 -11.76 -2.20 29.71
N THR A 62 -10.53 -1.66 29.73
CA THR A 62 -9.72 -1.46 28.52
C THR A 62 -8.52 -2.41 28.51
N GLN A 63 -8.31 -3.07 27.38
CA GLN A 63 -7.15 -3.89 27.09
C GLN A 63 -6.39 -3.31 25.90
N HIS A 64 -5.07 -3.23 26.03
CA HIS A 64 -4.16 -2.84 24.97
C HIS A 64 -3.35 -4.07 24.53
N VAL A 65 -3.23 -4.24 23.22
CA VAL A 65 -2.32 -5.20 22.59
C VAL A 65 -1.42 -4.44 21.64
N GLU A 66 -0.12 -4.44 21.91
CA GLU A 66 0.91 -3.84 21.06
C GLU A 66 1.69 -4.97 20.38
N THR A 67 1.93 -4.83 19.08
CA THR A 67 2.83 -5.72 18.34
C THR A 67 3.87 -4.91 17.57
N ALA A 68 5.09 -5.42 17.54
CA ALA A 68 6.14 -4.94 16.68
C ALA A 68 6.80 -6.11 15.96
N THR A 69 7.00 -5.95 14.66
CA THR A 69 7.73 -6.91 13.83
C THR A 69 8.70 -6.17 12.94
N ASP A 70 9.97 -6.55 12.98
CA ASP A 70 10.98 -6.15 12.01
C ASP A 70 11.42 -7.40 11.26
N SER A 71 11.54 -7.33 9.94
CA SER A 71 11.90 -8.49 9.12
C SER A 71 12.65 -8.09 7.87
N ILE A 72 13.55 -8.96 7.40
CA ILE A 72 14.08 -8.90 6.04
C ILE A 72 13.27 -9.85 5.18
N LYS A 73 12.68 -9.33 4.12
CA LYS A 73 11.94 -10.12 3.13
C LYS A 73 12.70 -10.12 1.82
N SER A 74 12.76 -11.28 1.17
CA SER A 74 13.44 -11.42 -0.10
C SER A 74 12.54 -12.02 -1.16
N TRP A 75 12.66 -11.51 -2.38
CA TRP A 75 12.14 -12.15 -3.59
C TRP A 75 13.28 -12.66 -4.43
N LYS A 76 13.31 -13.98 -4.62
CA LYS A 76 14.23 -14.61 -5.57
C LYS A 76 13.53 -14.70 -6.91
N ILE A 77 14.04 -14.01 -7.93
CA ILE A 77 13.50 -14.06 -9.28
C ILE A 77 14.03 -15.32 -9.95
N ILE A 78 13.17 -16.32 -10.07
CA ILE A 78 13.52 -17.64 -10.59
C ILE A 78 13.70 -17.60 -12.11
N GLY A 79 12.91 -16.77 -12.79
CA GLY A 79 12.97 -16.62 -14.25
C GLY A 79 12.10 -15.47 -14.73
N VAL A 80 12.46 -14.95 -15.90
CA VAL A 80 11.73 -13.88 -16.61
C VAL A 80 11.51 -14.33 -18.05
N ASP A 81 10.25 -14.33 -18.47
CA ASP A 81 9.82 -14.71 -19.81
C ASP A 81 10.02 -13.56 -20.80
N LYS A 82 9.96 -13.86 -22.10
CA LYS A 82 10.19 -12.88 -23.18
C LYS A 82 9.18 -11.71 -23.20
N ASP A 83 7.99 -11.91 -22.64
CA ASP A 83 6.94 -10.89 -22.50
C ASP A 83 7.12 -10.01 -21.24
N GLY A 84 8.15 -10.28 -20.43
CA GLY A 84 8.43 -9.59 -19.18
C GLY A 84 7.67 -10.16 -17.98
N SER A 85 6.92 -11.25 -18.14
CA SER A 85 6.35 -11.98 -17.01
C SER A 85 7.47 -12.62 -16.18
N ALA A 86 7.33 -12.59 -14.86
CA ALA A 86 8.36 -13.09 -13.95
C ALA A 86 7.80 -14.11 -12.97
N THR A 87 8.61 -15.14 -12.70
CA THR A 87 8.35 -16.11 -11.63
C THR A 87 9.27 -15.84 -10.46
N LEU A 88 8.71 -15.68 -9.27
CA LEU A 88 9.47 -15.34 -8.06
C LEU A 88 9.04 -16.16 -6.86
N GLU A 89 9.99 -16.40 -5.96
CA GLU A 89 9.76 -16.99 -4.65
C GLU A 89 9.91 -15.92 -3.57
N HIS A 90 8.94 -15.85 -2.66
CA HIS A 90 8.98 -14.96 -1.51
C HIS A 90 9.47 -15.68 -0.27
N LEU A 91 10.41 -15.05 0.43
CA LEU A 91 11.05 -15.54 1.63
C LEU A 91 11.00 -14.47 2.71
N VAL A 92 11.06 -14.92 3.96
CA VAL A 92 11.41 -14.10 5.11
C VAL A 92 12.71 -14.66 5.64
N ASP A 93 13.77 -13.84 5.61
CA ASP A 93 15.12 -14.28 5.96
C ASP A 93 15.34 -14.16 7.46
N HIS A 94 14.92 -13.03 8.04
CA HIS A 94 15.08 -12.72 9.46
C HIS A 94 13.82 -12.04 10.00
N VAL A 95 13.55 -12.22 11.29
CA VAL A 95 12.45 -11.54 11.99
C VAL A 95 12.76 -11.28 13.47
N LYS A 96 12.39 -10.09 13.94
CA LYS A 96 12.32 -9.73 15.37
C LYS A 96 10.88 -9.38 15.71
N MET A 97 10.34 -10.01 16.74
CA MET A 97 8.93 -9.91 17.12
C MET A 97 8.81 -9.49 18.57
N MET A 98 7.82 -8.65 18.86
CA MET A 98 7.42 -8.27 20.20
C MET A 98 5.91 -8.22 20.27
N THR A 99 5.35 -8.78 21.35
CA THR A 99 3.95 -8.64 21.72
C THR A 99 3.86 -8.21 23.17
N ARG A 100 3.06 -7.18 23.44
CA ARG A 100 2.73 -6.72 24.80
C ARG A 100 1.23 -6.64 24.94
N THR A 101 0.70 -7.28 25.97
CA THR A 101 -0.72 -7.21 26.31
C THR A 101 -0.88 -6.71 27.73
N SER A 102 -1.89 -5.87 27.99
CA SER A 102 -2.18 -5.36 29.35
C SER A 102 -2.25 -6.48 30.39
N GLY A 103 -1.49 -6.34 31.47
CA GLY A 103 -1.45 -7.30 32.57
C GLY A 103 -0.61 -8.56 32.30
N MET A 104 0.01 -8.70 31.13
CA MET A 104 0.90 -9.81 30.79
C MET A 104 2.34 -9.34 30.60
N GLU A 105 3.29 -10.25 30.77
CA GLU A 105 4.70 -9.98 30.44
C GLU A 105 4.87 -9.74 28.93
N THR A 106 5.85 -8.91 28.57
CA THR A 106 6.16 -8.66 27.16
C THR A 106 6.92 -9.85 26.57
N VAL A 107 6.34 -10.48 25.55
CA VAL A 107 6.98 -11.59 24.83
C VAL A 107 7.81 -11.03 23.69
N ARG A 108 9.08 -11.43 23.60
CA ARG A 108 10.00 -11.07 22.51
C ARG A 108 10.64 -12.30 21.91
N TRP A 109 10.96 -12.22 20.63
CA TRP A 109 11.73 -13.25 19.96
C TRP A 109 12.51 -12.65 18.80
N ASP A 110 13.72 -13.15 18.60
CA ASP A 110 14.62 -12.81 17.49
C ASP A 110 14.98 -14.12 16.79
N SER A 111 14.78 -14.20 15.49
CA SER A 111 15.08 -15.41 14.70
C SER A 111 16.56 -15.80 14.73
N ASP A 112 17.44 -14.84 15.01
CA ASP A 112 18.88 -15.07 15.08
C ASP A 112 19.31 -15.61 16.45
N SER A 113 18.39 -15.63 17.43
CA SER A 113 18.62 -16.23 18.74
C SER A 113 18.65 -17.76 18.64
N PRO A 114 19.55 -18.45 19.38
CA PRO A 114 19.53 -19.90 19.48
C PRO A 114 18.37 -20.43 20.34
N GLU A 115 17.62 -19.55 21.00
CA GLU A 115 16.50 -19.92 21.87
C GLU A 115 15.29 -20.45 21.07
N THR A 116 14.57 -21.39 21.67
CA THR A 116 13.29 -21.86 21.09
C THR A 116 12.29 -20.71 21.08
N PRO A 117 11.55 -20.49 19.97
CA PRO A 117 10.56 -19.44 19.91
C PRO A 117 9.50 -19.62 21.02
N PRO A 118 9.09 -18.55 21.69
CA PRO A 118 7.95 -18.58 22.59
C PRO A 118 6.67 -19.07 21.91
N GLU A 119 5.69 -19.47 22.73
CA GLU A 119 4.36 -19.87 22.25
C GLU A 119 3.75 -18.80 21.34
N GLY A 120 3.13 -19.23 20.24
CA GLY A 120 2.56 -18.35 19.22
C GLY A 120 3.52 -17.97 18.08
N TYR A 121 4.84 -18.13 18.23
CA TYR A 121 5.81 -17.82 17.16
C TYR A 121 6.37 -19.04 16.42
N GLY A 122 6.08 -20.27 16.86
CA GLY A 122 6.58 -21.50 16.21
C GLY A 122 6.24 -21.61 14.72
N GLY A 123 5.06 -21.14 14.31
CA GLY A 123 4.68 -21.10 12.89
C GLY A 123 5.57 -20.20 12.03
N VAL A 124 6.09 -19.11 12.60
CA VAL A 124 7.01 -18.19 11.91
C VAL A 124 8.36 -18.86 11.71
N GLN A 125 8.90 -19.53 12.74
CA GLN A 125 10.17 -20.24 12.66
C GLN A 125 10.18 -21.29 11.54
N LEU A 126 9.07 -22.02 11.35
CA LEU A 126 8.97 -23.07 10.33
C LEU A 126 9.20 -22.55 8.90
N GLY A 127 8.83 -21.29 8.63
CA GLY A 127 8.90 -20.66 7.32
C GLY A 127 10.16 -19.83 7.05
N LEU A 128 10.98 -19.55 8.07
CA LEU A 128 12.20 -18.73 7.89
C LEU A 128 13.19 -19.39 6.93
N GLY A 129 13.77 -18.57 6.06
CA GLY A 129 14.75 -18.98 5.04
C GLY A 129 14.20 -19.93 3.97
N LYS A 130 12.89 -20.21 3.96
CA LYS A 130 12.23 -21.10 2.99
C LYS A 130 11.25 -20.31 2.11
N PRO A 131 11.01 -20.76 0.87
CA PRO A 131 9.96 -20.18 0.04
C PRO A 131 8.58 -20.30 0.72
N LEU A 132 7.99 -19.17 1.07
CA LEU A 132 6.65 -19.08 1.64
C LEU A 132 5.57 -19.21 0.58
N SER A 133 5.85 -18.64 -0.60
CA SER A 133 4.98 -18.69 -1.77
C SER A 133 5.78 -18.52 -3.05
N LYS A 134 5.31 -19.14 -4.12
CA LYS A 134 5.75 -18.92 -5.49
C LYS A 134 4.68 -18.17 -6.26
N LEU A 135 5.08 -17.09 -6.94
CA LEU A 135 4.22 -16.20 -7.69
C LEU A 135 4.69 -16.15 -9.14
N THR A 136 3.73 -16.06 -10.05
CA THR A 136 3.97 -15.62 -11.44
C THR A 136 3.21 -14.33 -11.63
N ILE A 137 3.90 -13.30 -12.11
CA ILE A 137 3.34 -11.96 -12.30
C ILE A 137 3.63 -11.45 -13.72
N ASP A 138 2.74 -10.60 -14.24
CA ASP A 138 3.04 -9.84 -15.46
C ASP A 138 3.99 -8.66 -15.17
N SER A 139 4.44 -7.97 -16.23
CA SER A 139 5.32 -6.79 -16.11
C SER A 139 4.65 -5.58 -15.42
N CYS A 140 3.34 -5.59 -15.25
CA CYS A 140 2.59 -4.61 -14.46
C CYS A 140 2.42 -5.03 -12.99
N GLY A 141 2.94 -6.19 -12.60
CA GLY A 141 2.86 -6.71 -11.25
C GLY A 141 1.52 -7.36 -10.88
N ARG A 142 0.68 -7.71 -11.87
CA ARG A 142 -0.56 -8.47 -11.64
C ARG A 142 -0.22 -9.94 -11.44
N ILE A 143 -0.81 -10.54 -10.41
CA ILE A 143 -0.61 -11.96 -10.11
C ILE A 143 -1.37 -12.80 -11.13
N ILE A 144 -0.63 -13.54 -11.95
CA ILE A 144 -1.14 -14.54 -12.90
C ILE A 144 -1.39 -15.86 -12.16
N ASN A 145 -0.46 -16.24 -11.29
CA ASN A 145 -0.54 -17.48 -10.52
C ASN A 145 0.10 -17.32 -9.14
N ARG A 146 -0.45 -18.01 -8.13
CA ARG A 146 0.09 -18.05 -6.78
C ARG A 146 -0.02 -19.46 -6.21
N LYS A 147 1.12 -20.00 -5.75
CA LYS A 147 1.19 -21.21 -4.94
C LYS A 147 1.74 -20.86 -3.57
N ASN A 148 0.99 -21.14 -2.51
CA ASN A 148 1.46 -20.99 -1.14
C ASN A 148 2.02 -22.32 -0.64
N PHE A 149 3.17 -22.27 0.02
CA PHE A 149 3.81 -23.44 0.63
C PHE A 149 3.56 -23.52 2.13
N PHE A 150 3.18 -22.40 2.75
CA PHE A 150 2.86 -22.31 4.16
C PHE A 150 1.45 -21.73 4.35
N PRO A 151 0.69 -22.20 5.36
CA PRO A 151 -0.55 -21.54 5.76
C PRO A 151 -0.23 -20.11 6.19
N SER A 152 -0.70 -19.14 5.42
CA SER A 152 -0.57 -17.73 5.77
C SER A 152 -1.96 -17.10 5.70
N PRO A 153 -2.39 -16.38 6.75
CA PRO A 153 -3.60 -15.59 6.63
C PRO A 153 -3.42 -14.55 5.51
N PRO A 154 -4.48 -14.23 4.75
CA PRO A 154 -4.42 -13.15 3.78
C PRO A 154 -3.94 -11.87 4.45
N SER A 155 -3.00 -11.16 3.84
CA SER A 155 -2.47 -9.92 4.42
C SER A 155 -3.59 -8.90 4.60
N ASN A 156 -3.72 -8.34 5.81
CA ASN A 156 -4.71 -7.31 6.10
C ASN A 156 -4.43 -6.00 5.35
N THR A 157 -3.19 -5.75 4.94
CA THR A 157 -2.86 -4.64 4.04
C THR A 157 -3.18 -4.94 2.57
N GLY A 158 -3.84 -6.05 2.26
CA GLY A 158 -3.88 -6.61 0.90
C GLY A 158 -2.56 -7.33 0.58
N ASP A 159 -2.60 -8.25 -0.37
CA ASP A 159 -1.45 -9.01 -0.86
C ASP A 159 -0.50 -8.14 -1.70
N LEU A 160 -0.16 -6.96 -1.16
CA LEU A 160 0.68 -5.92 -1.73
C LEU A 160 2.13 -6.36 -1.81
N MET A 161 2.46 -7.64 -1.95
CA MET A 161 3.85 -7.98 -2.20
C MET A 161 4.30 -7.17 -3.43
N VAL A 162 3.53 -7.30 -4.52
CA VAL A 162 3.74 -6.55 -5.75
C VAL A 162 2.77 -5.37 -5.84
N VAL A 163 3.24 -4.23 -6.34
CA VAL A 163 2.41 -3.05 -6.59
C VAL A 163 1.83 -3.15 -8.00
N PRO A 164 0.50 -3.20 -8.17
CA PRO A 164 -0.12 -3.23 -9.49
C PRO A 164 0.05 -1.88 -10.19
N LEU A 165 0.68 -1.90 -11.35
CA LEU A 165 0.99 -0.74 -12.19
C LEU A 165 -0.03 -0.63 -13.35
N PRO A 166 -0.27 0.58 -13.89
CA PRO A 166 -1.22 0.78 -14.99
C PRO A 166 -0.62 0.38 -16.35
N ASP A 167 -1.46 -0.03 -17.29
CA ASP A 167 -1.02 -0.40 -18.65
C ASP A 167 -0.52 0.81 -19.45
N ALA A 168 -1.19 1.95 -19.31
CA ALA A 168 -0.84 3.17 -20.03
C ALA A 168 0.28 3.95 -19.32
N PRO A 169 1.09 4.73 -20.06
CA PRO A 169 1.98 5.72 -19.48
C PRO A 169 1.24 6.66 -18.52
N VAL A 170 1.92 7.09 -17.47
CA VAL A 170 1.39 7.96 -16.43
C VAL A 170 2.03 9.34 -16.52
N THR A 171 1.25 10.36 -16.22
CA THR A 171 1.72 11.69 -15.81
C THR A 171 1.40 11.95 -14.34
N VAL A 172 1.94 13.02 -13.75
CA VAL A 172 1.45 13.51 -12.44
C VAL A 172 -0.07 13.69 -12.48
N GLY A 173 -0.76 13.22 -11.45
CA GLY A 173 -2.22 13.22 -11.35
C GLY A 173 -2.91 11.99 -11.92
N THR A 174 -2.20 11.11 -12.65
CA THR A 174 -2.80 9.87 -13.18
C THR A 174 -3.30 8.98 -12.05
N ILE A 175 -4.48 8.42 -12.23
CA ILE A 175 -5.17 7.58 -11.25
C ILE A 175 -5.51 6.24 -11.90
N TRP A 176 -5.31 5.16 -11.15
CA TRP A 176 -5.85 3.84 -11.49
C TRP A 176 -6.36 3.18 -10.22
N THR A 177 -7.18 2.14 -10.39
CA THR A 177 -7.82 1.49 -9.26
C THR A 177 -7.79 -0.02 -9.38
N VAL A 178 -7.65 -0.70 -8.25
CA VAL A 178 -7.67 -2.15 -8.16
C VAL A 178 -8.84 -2.56 -7.26
N PRO A 179 -9.86 -3.27 -7.80
CA PRO A 179 -10.96 -3.76 -6.99
C PRO A 179 -10.48 -4.92 -6.11
N ASP A 180 -11.08 -5.02 -4.92
CA ASP A 180 -10.86 -6.15 -4.01
C ASP A 180 -12.20 -6.52 -3.33
N THR A 181 -12.27 -7.73 -2.79
CA THR A 181 -13.42 -8.21 -2.02
C THR A 181 -12.95 -8.86 -0.74
N VAL A 182 -13.28 -8.22 0.38
CA VAL A 182 -12.99 -8.72 1.72
C VAL A 182 -14.18 -9.55 2.20
N VAL A 183 -13.94 -10.81 2.54
CA VAL A 183 -14.92 -11.64 3.25
C VAL A 183 -14.72 -11.47 4.75
N VAL A 184 -15.77 -11.05 5.44
CA VAL A 184 -15.82 -10.88 6.88
C VAL A 184 -16.65 -12.01 7.49
N ASP A 185 -16.07 -12.75 8.43
CA ASP A 185 -16.79 -13.70 9.28
C ASP A 185 -17.41 -12.97 10.48
N LEU A 186 -18.71 -13.19 10.70
CA LEU A 186 -19.52 -12.59 11.75
C LEU A 186 -19.99 -13.67 12.75
N PRO A 187 -20.40 -13.27 13.97
CA PRO A 187 -20.98 -14.20 14.94
C PRO A 187 -22.15 -15.01 14.35
N GLY A 188 -22.25 -16.28 14.76
CA GLY A 188 -23.25 -17.21 14.23
C GLY A 188 -22.94 -17.76 12.83
N GLY A 189 -21.68 -17.68 12.38
CA GLY A 189 -21.21 -18.26 11.12
C GLY A 189 -21.65 -17.51 9.86
N LYS A 190 -22.25 -16.32 10.01
CA LYS A 190 -22.62 -15.47 8.87
C LYS A 190 -21.36 -14.92 8.21
N ARG A 191 -21.31 -14.96 6.89
CA ARG A 191 -20.25 -14.32 6.08
C ARG A 191 -20.81 -13.14 5.33
N LYS A 192 -20.07 -12.04 5.30
CA LYS A 192 -20.42 -10.84 4.53
C LYS A 192 -19.28 -10.47 3.61
N SER A 193 -19.58 -10.35 2.32
CA SER A 193 -18.62 -9.85 1.32
C SER A 193 -18.70 -8.34 1.24
N VAL A 194 -17.57 -7.69 1.45
CA VAL A 194 -17.41 -6.23 1.40
C VAL A 194 -16.52 -5.90 0.22
N ARG A 195 -17.07 -5.23 -0.78
CA ARG A 195 -16.30 -4.74 -1.92
C ARG A 195 -15.48 -3.54 -1.47
N THR A 196 -14.20 -3.59 -1.75
CA THR A 196 -13.26 -2.51 -1.52
C THR A 196 -12.56 -2.17 -2.83
N ARG A 197 -11.81 -1.08 -2.83
CA ARG A 197 -10.99 -0.68 -3.96
C ARG A 197 -9.79 0.08 -3.44
N LEU A 198 -8.62 -0.31 -3.93
CA LEU A 198 -7.41 0.50 -3.82
C LEU A 198 -7.43 1.53 -4.94
N ARG A 199 -7.19 2.79 -4.58
CA ARG A 199 -7.01 3.89 -5.51
C ARG A 199 -5.57 4.34 -5.46
N TYR A 200 -4.91 4.33 -6.60
CA TYR A 200 -3.53 4.79 -6.76
C TYR A 200 -3.52 6.12 -7.48
N GLN A 201 -2.60 7.01 -7.11
CA GLN A 201 -2.42 8.30 -7.78
C GLN A 201 -0.95 8.69 -7.85
N VAL A 202 -0.47 9.01 -9.05
CA VAL A 202 0.87 9.59 -9.22
C VAL A 202 0.89 11.00 -8.65
N SER A 203 1.67 11.20 -7.59
CA SER A 203 1.80 12.49 -6.91
C SER A 203 3.06 13.25 -7.30
N LYS A 204 4.13 12.54 -7.66
CA LYS A 204 5.36 13.09 -8.25
C LYS A 204 5.85 12.13 -9.33
N LEU A 205 6.39 12.69 -10.42
CA LEU A 205 6.98 11.94 -11.50
C LEU A 205 8.14 12.73 -12.10
N ASP A 206 9.29 12.07 -12.26
CA ASP A 206 10.44 12.56 -13.02
C ASP A 206 10.94 11.46 -13.98
N GLU A 207 12.21 11.47 -14.39
CA GLU A 207 12.76 10.51 -15.35
C GLU A 207 12.95 9.12 -14.74
N ASP A 208 13.41 9.05 -13.49
CA ASP A 208 13.81 7.81 -12.83
C ASP A 208 12.88 7.40 -11.68
N LEU A 209 12.03 8.30 -11.19
CA LEU A 209 11.27 8.10 -9.97
C LEU A 209 9.79 8.45 -10.12
N ALA A 210 8.93 7.59 -9.55
CA ALA A 210 7.52 7.87 -9.34
C ALA A 210 7.17 7.79 -7.84
N ILE A 211 6.46 8.80 -7.34
CA ILE A 211 5.84 8.75 -6.01
C ILE A 211 4.33 8.56 -6.18
N ILE A 212 3.83 7.43 -5.72
CA ILE A 212 2.45 6.98 -5.89
C ILE A 212 1.77 6.97 -4.53
N LYS A 213 0.67 7.71 -4.38
CA LYS A 213 -0.21 7.63 -3.21
C LYS A 213 -1.20 6.49 -3.42
N VAL A 214 -1.57 5.82 -2.33
CA VAL A 214 -2.56 4.75 -2.33
C VAL A 214 -3.52 4.90 -1.15
N ASP A 215 -4.80 4.68 -1.40
CA ASP A 215 -5.86 4.71 -0.38
C ASP A 215 -6.89 3.61 -0.61
N THR A 216 -7.51 3.14 0.47
CA THR A 216 -8.57 2.13 0.41
C THR A 216 -9.94 2.78 0.53
N THR A 217 -10.80 2.51 -0.43
CA THR A 217 -12.23 2.90 -0.41
C THR A 217 -13.11 1.67 -0.20
N VAL A 218 -14.01 1.74 0.78
CA VAL A 218 -15.08 0.74 0.96
C VAL A 218 -16.26 1.10 0.05
N LEU A 219 -16.68 0.16 -0.79
CA LEU A 219 -17.73 0.38 -1.79
C LEU A 219 -19.09 -0.18 -1.37
N THR A 220 -19.09 -1.28 -0.60
CA THR A 220 -20.32 -1.83 -0.02
C THR A 220 -20.74 -0.97 1.18
N PRO A 221 -21.97 -0.44 1.21
CA PRO A 221 -22.49 0.26 2.39
C PRO A 221 -22.46 -0.63 3.64
N ILE A 222 -22.04 -0.06 4.77
CA ILE A 222 -21.96 -0.75 6.07
C ILE A 222 -22.77 0.06 7.07
N HIS A 223 -23.75 -0.61 7.68
CA HIS A 223 -24.67 -0.01 8.65
C HIS A 223 -24.57 -0.66 10.04
N ASP A 224 -23.70 -1.65 10.20
CA ASP A 224 -23.51 -2.40 11.44
C ASP A 224 -22.04 -2.32 11.90
N THR A 225 -21.87 -2.04 13.19
CA THR A 225 -20.57 -1.84 13.84
C THR A 225 -19.75 -3.13 13.93
N GLN A 226 -20.40 -4.29 13.94
CA GLN A 226 -19.73 -5.58 13.92
C GLN A 226 -18.94 -5.78 12.62
N THR A 227 -19.56 -5.57 11.47
CA THR A 227 -18.86 -5.62 10.17
C THR A 227 -17.76 -4.57 10.11
N GLU A 228 -18.06 -3.33 10.52
CA GLU A 228 -17.08 -2.23 10.47
C GLU A 228 -15.82 -2.54 11.29
N SER A 229 -15.98 -3.08 12.50
CA SER A 229 -14.86 -3.42 13.39
C SER A 229 -13.90 -4.46 12.80
N ARG A 230 -14.39 -5.32 11.90
CA ARG A 230 -13.59 -6.37 11.23
C ARG A 230 -12.83 -5.84 10.01
N LEU A 231 -13.12 -4.63 9.56
CA LEU A 231 -12.45 -4.00 8.42
C LEU A 231 -11.37 -3.01 8.82
N LEU A 232 -11.17 -2.75 10.11
CA LEU A 232 -10.26 -1.70 10.57
C LEU A 232 -8.85 -1.87 9.99
N GLU A 233 -8.33 -3.10 9.99
CA GLU A 233 -7.00 -3.39 9.46
C GLU A 233 -6.91 -3.34 7.93
N ARG A 234 -8.07 -3.35 7.24
CA ARG A 234 -8.18 -3.35 5.77
C ARG A 234 -8.23 -1.95 5.17
N ILE A 235 -8.58 -0.93 5.95
CA ILE A 235 -8.80 0.45 5.45
C ILE A 235 -7.58 1.31 5.77
N TRP A 236 -6.49 1.07 5.06
CA TRP A 236 -5.23 1.78 5.19
C TRP A 236 -5.01 2.74 4.01
N SER A 237 -4.03 3.62 4.18
CA SER A 237 -3.52 4.51 3.12
C SER A 237 -2.01 4.63 3.22
N GLY A 238 -1.37 5.11 2.17
CA GLY A 238 0.08 5.24 2.17
C GLY A 238 0.68 5.80 0.88
N GLN A 239 1.98 5.60 0.77
CA GLN A 239 2.81 6.07 -0.33
C GLN A 239 3.81 4.99 -0.73
N ILE A 240 4.07 4.92 -2.03
CA ILE A 240 5.02 4.03 -2.68
C ILE A 240 5.98 4.90 -3.48
N THR A 241 7.27 4.60 -3.38
CA THR A 241 8.33 5.15 -4.22
C THR A 241 8.80 4.05 -5.15
N PHE A 242 8.65 4.27 -6.45
CA PHE A 242 9.00 3.32 -7.50
C PHE A 242 10.16 3.87 -8.34
N ASP A 243 11.17 3.04 -8.53
CA ASP A 243 12.30 3.30 -9.44
C ASP A 243 11.90 2.84 -10.84
N ILE A 244 11.77 3.80 -11.76
CA ILE A 244 11.35 3.59 -13.15
C ILE A 244 12.49 2.96 -13.94
N GLY A 245 13.74 3.36 -13.66
CA GLY A 245 14.94 2.85 -14.31
C GLY A 245 15.12 1.36 -14.03
N ARG A 246 15.20 0.99 -12.75
CA ARG A 246 15.35 -0.38 -12.22
C ARG A 246 14.07 -1.20 -12.31
N GLY A 247 12.91 -0.54 -12.41
CA GLY A 247 11.61 -1.21 -12.43
C GLY A 247 11.32 -1.95 -11.13
N CYS A 248 11.52 -1.32 -9.98
CA CYS A 248 11.26 -1.94 -8.67
C CYS A 248 10.78 -0.93 -7.62
N VAL A 249 10.19 -1.44 -6.53
CA VAL A 249 9.75 -0.59 -5.41
C VAL A 249 10.94 -0.31 -4.50
N LEU A 250 11.31 0.96 -4.35
CA LEU A 250 12.37 1.39 -3.42
C LEU A 250 11.86 1.48 -1.99
N LYS A 251 10.63 1.98 -1.83
CA LYS A 251 10.05 2.24 -0.51
C LYS A 251 8.55 2.19 -0.55
N ARG A 252 7.96 1.73 0.54
CA ARG A 252 6.53 1.76 0.79
C ARG A 252 6.28 2.09 2.25
N SER A 253 5.31 2.96 2.51
CA SER A 253 4.88 3.30 3.85
C SER A 253 3.36 3.38 3.87
N VAL A 254 2.73 2.56 4.69
CA VAL A 254 1.27 2.54 4.86
C VAL A 254 0.91 2.66 6.35
N SER A 255 -0.24 3.23 6.63
CA SER A 255 -0.76 3.35 7.98
C SER A 255 -2.28 3.33 8.02
N VAL A 256 -2.78 3.09 9.22
CA VAL A 256 -4.19 3.14 9.57
C VAL A 256 -4.34 3.59 11.02
N ASP A 257 -5.38 4.37 11.29
CA ASP A 257 -5.82 4.73 12.63
C ASP A 257 -7.33 4.88 12.57
N ARG A 258 -8.06 3.89 13.09
CA ARG A 258 -9.52 3.85 13.03
C ARG A 258 -10.10 3.33 14.33
N ARG A 259 -11.28 3.82 14.66
CA ARG A 259 -12.04 3.44 15.85
C ARG A 259 -13.48 3.13 15.48
N VAL A 260 -14.03 2.09 16.09
CA VAL A 260 -15.45 1.73 16.03
C VAL A 260 -15.99 1.69 17.46
N VAL A 261 -17.14 2.29 17.68
CA VAL A 261 -17.87 2.26 18.95
C VAL A 261 -19.08 1.36 18.76
N GLY A 262 -19.48 0.64 19.80
CA GLY A 262 -20.68 -0.18 19.77
C GLY A 262 -20.53 -1.54 19.09
N PHE A 263 -19.30 -2.02 18.84
CA PHE A 263 -19.07 -3.29 18.12
C PHE A 263 -19.46 -4.53 18.94
N HIS A 264 -19.45 -4.41 20.28
CA HIS A 264 -19.84 -5.42 21.26
C HIS A 264 -20.82 -4.82 22.29
N GLY A 265 -21.91 -4.22 21.80
CA GLY A 265 -22.91 -3.52 22.62
C GLY A 265 -22.56 -2.05 22.90
N PRO A 266 -23.49 -1.24 23.44
CA PRO A 266 -23.35 0.22 23.49
C PRO A 266 -22.12 0.73 24.25
N ALA A 267 -21.70 0.01 25.30
CA ALA A 267 -20.54 0.35 26.13
C ALA A 267 -19.24 -0.32 25.66
N SER A 268 -19.02 -0.38 24.35
CA SER A 268 -17.81 -0.98 23.76
C SER A 268 -17.14 -0.09 22.73
N SER A 269 -15.83 -0.17 22.59
CA SER A 269 -15.10 0.43 21.49
C SER A 269 -13.84 -0.36 21.15
N ILE A 270 -13.44 -0.33 19.88
CA ILE A 270 -12.17 -0.88 19.43
C ILE A 270 -11.47 0.15 18.56
N ARG A 271 -10.19 0.39 18.82
CA ARG A 271 -9.30 1.19 17.99
C ARG A 271 -8.19 0.30 17.47
N TYR A 272 -7.93 0.42 16.18
CA TYR A 272 -6.75 -0.18 15.55
C TYR A 272 -5.90 0.93 14.96
N LYS A 273 -4.63 0.99 15.39
CA LYS A 273 -3.63 1.90 14.85
C LYS A 273 -2.42 1.07 14.42
N ALA A 274 -2.05 1.17 13.16
CA ALA A 274 -0.88 0.46 12.66
C ALA A 274 -0.11 1.27 11.61
N SER A 275 1.16 0.94 11.48
CA SER A 275 2.03 1.44 10.42
C SER A 275 2.94 0.32 9.94
N ARG A 276 3.13 0.25 8.62
CA ARG A 276 4.11 -0.64 7.98
C ARG A 276 5.00 0.19 7.08
N LYS A 277 6.31 0.03 7.22
CA LYS A 277 7.31 0.59 6.31
C LYS A 277 8.11 -0.55 5.70
N GLU A 278 8.42 -0.41 4.43
CA GLU A 278 9.22 -1.34 3.65
C GLU A 278 10.20 -0.51 2.83
N GLN A 279 11.47 -0.90 2.86
CA GLN A 279 12.54 -0.20 2.18
C GLN A 279 13.46 -1.23 1.55
N LEU A 280 13.73 -1.06 0.25
CA LEU A 280 14.67 -1.88 -0.48
C LEU A 280 16.05 -1.80 0.19
N VAL A 281 16.65 -2.96 0.43
CA VAL A 281 18.05 -3.07 0.87
C VAL A 281 18.90 -2.74 -0.35
N SER A 282 19.65 -1.64 -0.28
CA SER A 282 20.67 -1.32 -1.28
C SER A 282 21.87 -2.23 -1.07
N GLU A 283 22.35 -2.85 -2.16
CA GLU A 283 23.70 -3.46 -2.21
C GLU A 283 24.79 -2.41 -2.00
#